data_AF-A0A7G9RCY2-F1
#
_entry.id   AF-A0A7G9RCY2-F1
#
_cell.length_a   1.000
_cell.length_b   1.000
_cell.length_c   1.000
_cell.angle_alpha   90.00
_cell.angle_beta   90.00
_cell.angle_gamma   90.00
#
_symmetry.space_group_name_H-M   'P 1'
#
loop_
_entity.id
_entity.type
_entity.pdbx_description
1 polymer ?
#
loop_
_entity_poly.entity_id
_entity_poly.type
_entity_poly.pdbx_seq_one_letter_code
_entity_poly.pdbx_strand_id
1 'polypeptide(L)'
;MSHRSRLVGALTSLMLALSWLAGPLSAPASADSTRLCLGYSACARAGMSSAGYASVSSTMYWRMYSGHNCTNYAAYRMVKSGLPNTRPWSGSGNATNWGSAMASITDATPRVGAVAWWKAGVWPAGSAGHVAYVEQVVSATEIVVSQDSWGGDFSWARITKSGRGWPSGFVHFNDVALRSTTGPTITGVAKVGSVLTATAGTWSPVTPTLSYQWLADGADIPGATSATFTPAPDLEGSTIAVRVTASALGYAVASATSAGTAAVLPGQLVNTVPPVVSGDPVVDGTVTATSGQWSPTPDRVNLKWYADGVAVRGATSPSLAVGPDLVGKSLTVRATARREGYDLVRLNTGPVGPVDPGTFAPVETPSITGVPRLAEPLALEVPAATPDAESVVVEWQRDGARIDGATAPTYQLTAEDLGARIRGVLTYARPGYTPLRTRTAATGVVRSEPVMRLRAVPGTGKVKVVVKVSAAAVAPVEGLVRIWSGGRLLAQLPLVEGRARSVTRDLPAGERTLRVRYLGSRTVAAADGSSVVTIG
;
A
#
# COMPACT_ATOMS: atom_id res chain seq x y z
N MET A 1 39.38 41.43 73.56
CA MET A 1 40.40 41.61 72.50
C MET A 1 39.85 42.66 71.53
N SER A 2 40.16 43.95 71.73
CA SER A 2 41.31 44.69 71.12
C SER A 2 41.00 45.05 69.65
N HIS A 3 40.96 46.29 69.14
CA HIS A 3 41.42 47.64 69.54
C HIS A 3 40.57 48.69 68.77
N ARG A 4 40.01 49.75 69.40
CA ARG A 4 40.45 51.19 69.39
C ARG A 4 40.86 51.75 68.01
N SER A 5 40.34 52.87 67.50
CA SER A 5 40.66 54.29 67.87
C SER A 5 39.87 55.24 66.93
N ARG A 6 39.13 56.29 67.37
CA ARG A 6 39.53 57.69 67.69
C ARG A 6 40.13 58.45 66.46
N LEU A 7 39.89 59.72 66.11
CA LEU A 7 39.38 60.93 66.80
C LEU A 7 39.10 62.04 65.72
N VAL A 8 38.13 62.92 65.99
CA VAL A 8 38.08 64.41 65.84
C VAL A 8 38.80 65.13 64.67
N GLY A 9 38.06 66.07 64.05
CA GLY A 9 38.61 67.19 63.29
C GLY A 9 37.55 68.22 62.92
N ALA A 10 37.22 69.11 63.86
CA ALA A 10 36.45 70.32 63.61
C ALA A 10 37.35 71.38 62.97
N LEU A 11 36.88 72.04 61.91
CA LEU A 11 37.43 73.30 61.43
C LEU A 11 36.28 74.26 61.14
N THR A 12 36.07 75.12 62.13
CA THR A 12 35.36 76.39 62.09
C THR A 12 35.99 77.32 61.05
N SER A 13 35.20 77.73 60.06
CA SER A 13 35.46 78.96 59.28
C SER A 13 34.24 79.87 59.42
N LEU A 14 34.43 80.91 60.22
CA LEU A 14 33.57 82.06 60.40
C LEU A 14 33.70 82.95 59.15
N MET A 15 32.61 83.19 58.42
CA MET A 15 32.46 84.41 57.63
C MET A 15 31.11 85.04 57.92
N LEU A 16 31.19 86.25 58.47
CA LEU A 16 30.11 87.16 58.75
C LEU A 16 29.42 87.63 57.47
N ALA A 17 28.11 87.83 57.62
CA ALA A 17 27.31 88.93 57.06
C ALA A 17 27.04 88.94 55.55
N LEU A 18 25.80 88.62 55.18
CA LEU A 18 24.85 89.65 54.75
C LEU A 18 23.44 89.06 54.73
N SER A 19 22.63 89.43 55.71
CA SER A 19 21.18 89.25 55.66
C SER A 19 20.59 90.20 54.62
N TRP A 20 20.33 89.70 53.42
CA TRP A 20 19.30 90.24 52.54
C TRP A 20 18.11 89.29 52.57
N LEU A 21 16.95 89.84 52.91
CA LEU A 21 15.66 89.21 52.69
C LEU A 21 15.48 88.95 51.19
N ALA A 22 15.89 87.76 50.74
CA ALA A 22 15.32 87.18 49.54
C ALA A 22 13.92 86.70 49.92
N GLY A 23 12.92 87.55 49.68
CA GLY A 23 11.54 87.07 49.55
C GLY A 23 11.51 85.91 48.55
N PRO A 24 10.55 84.98 48.67
CA PRO A 24 10.46 83.86 47.74
C PRO A 24 10.44 84.43 46.32
N LEU A 25 11.48 84.13 45.53
CA LEU A 25 11.43 84.29 44.10
C LEU A 25 10.29 83.39 43.64
N SER A 26 9.13 83.99 43.39
CA SER A 26 8.05 83.35 42.67
C SER A 26 8.66 82.79 41.40
N ALA A 27 8.69 81.46 41.28
CA ALA A 27 9.03 80.81 40.02
C ALA A 27 8.19 81.46 38.92
N PRO A 28 8.76 81.76 37.73
CA PRO A 28 7.95 82.24 36.63
C PRO A 28 6.83 81.23 36.41
N ALA A 29 5.59 81.72 36.28
CA ALA A 29 4.41 80.90 36.01
C ALA A 29 4.76 79.90 34.91
N SER A 30 4.73 78.60 35.23
CA SER A 30 5.16 77.56 34.30
C SER A 30 4.24 77.60 33.09
N ALA A 31 4.78 77.91 31.91
CA ALA A 31 4.00 77.93 30.68
C ALA A 31 3.39 76.53 30.43
N ASP A 32 2.05 76.46 30.42
CA ASP A 32 1.26 75.22 30.27
C ASP A 32 1.51 74.48 28.94
N SER A 33 1.97 75.20 27.93
CA SER A 33 2.58 74.66 26.71
C SER A 33 3.64 75.65 26.23
N THR A 34 4.86 75.15 26.02
CA THR A 34 6.01 75.93 25.55
C THR A 34 6.34 75.51 24.13
N ARG A 35 6.16 76.40 23.16
CA ARG A 35 6.57 76.17 21.78
C ARG A 35 8.10 76.13 21.70
N LEU A 36 8.63 75.03 21.18
CA LEU A 36 10.07 74.79 21.04
C LEU A 36 10.59 75.28 19.68
N CYS A 37 9.77 75.21 18.64
CA CYS A 37 10.07 75.72 17.30
C CYS A 37 8.77 75.98 16.51
N LEU A 38 8.86 76.77 15.43
CA LEU A 38 7.77 77.04 14.50
C LEU A 38 8.26 77.01 13.05
N GLY A 39 7.50 76.32 12.20
CA GLY A 39 7.78 76.14 10.79
C GLY A 39 8.77 75.02 10.49
N TYR A 40 8.56 74.35 9.36
CA TYR A 40 9.35 73.18 8.96
C TYR A 40 10.86 73.44 9.00
N SER A 41 11.33 74.55 8.44
CA SER A 41 12.77 74.86 8.33
C SER A 41 13.42 75.16 9.67
N ALA A 42 12.76 75.93 10.54
CA ALA A 42 13.34 76.28 11.84
C ALA A 42 13.33 75.07 12.79
N CYS A 43 12.25 74.28 12.78
CA CYS A 43 12.18 73.04 13.51
C CYS A 43 13.25 72.03 13.05
N ALA A 44 13.42 71.85 11.74
CA ALA A 44 14.47 70.97 11.20
C ALA A 44 15.89 71.38 11.64
N ARG A 45 16.21 72.68 11.62
CA ARG A 45 17.50 73.20 12.12
C ARG A 45 17.72 72.96 13.61
N ALA A 46 16.64 72.91 14.40
CA ALA A 46 16.68 72.58 15.82
C ALA A 46 16.73 71.05 16.09
N GLY A 47 16.86 70.22 15.05
CA GLY A 47 16.82 68.75 15.17
C GLY A 47 15.41 68.18 15.37
N MET A 48 14.37 69.00 15.26
CA MET A 48 12.97 68.68 15.51
C MET A 48 12.24 68.42 14.18
N SER A 49 12.38 67.21 13.66
CA SER A 49 11.87 66.83 12.33
C SER A 49 10.33 66.84 12.25
N SER A 50 9.77 67.12 11.07
CA SER A 50 8.37 66.83 10.73
C SER A 50 8.15 65.38 10.29
N ALA A 51 9.17 64.54 10.48
CA ALA A 51 9.24 63.19 9.97
C ALA A 51 8.97 63.11 8.46
N GLY A 52 9.30 64.14 7.67
CA GLY A 52 9.10 64.17 6.23
C GLY A 52 7.74 64.69 5.77
N TYR A 53 6.83 65.03 6.71
CA TYR A 53 5.50 65.56 6.37
C TYR A 53 5.56 66.81 5.50
N ALA A 54 6.58 67.65 5.67
CA ALA A 54 6.79 68.87 4.87
C ALA A 54 6.76 68.62 3.36
N SER A 55 7.21 67.44 2.92
CA SER A 55 7.25 67.05 1.50
C SER A 55 5.95 66.45 0.97
N VAL A 56 5.06 66.04 1.86
CA VAL A 56 3.84 65.27 1.53
C VAL A 56 2.57 65.88 2.13
N SER A 57 2.65 67.09 2.68
CA SER A 57 1.54 67.74 3.39
C SER A 57 0.31 67.92 2.49
N SER A 58 0.48 68.05 1.17
CA SER A 58 -0.59 68.11 0.18
C SER A 58 -1.40 66.81 0.03
N THR A 59 -0.93 65.69 0.58
CA THR A 59 -1.63 64.40 0.57
C THR A 59 -2.64 64.30 1.71
N MET A 60 -3.82 63.77 1.42
CA MET A 60 -4.83 63.46 2.43
C MET A 60 -4.54 62.09 3.08
N TYR A 61 -4.33 62.10 4.38
CA TYR A 61 -4.21 60.91 5.22
C TYR A 61 -5.49 60.72 6.03
N TRP A 62 -6.02 59.50 6.08
CA TRP A 62 -7.28 59.16 6.75
C TRP A 62 -8.47 60.03 6.31
N ARG A 63 -8.43 60.52 5.05
CA ARG A 63 -9.39 61.45 4.47
C ARG A 63 -9.51 62.78 5.25
N MET A 64 -8.47 63.19 5.96
CA MET A 64 -8.37 64.51 6.58
C MET A 64 -7.96 65.55 5.54
N TYR A 65 -8.37 66.80 5.72
CA TYR A 65 -7.97 67.89 4.83
C TYR A 65 -6.46 68.06 4.80
N SER A 66 -5.88 68.07 3.59
CA SER A 66 -4.44 68.21 3.39
C SER A 66 -3.93 69.64 3.69
N GLY A 67 -2.61 69.79 3.68
CA GLY A 67 -1.90 71.01 4.07
C GLY A 67 -1.68 71.09 5.58
N HIS A 68 -1.57 72.32 6.09
CA HIS A 68 -1.40 72.59 7.51
C HIS A 68 -2.66 72.25 8.29
N ASN A 69 -2.70 71.04 8.87
CA ASN A 69 -3.82 70.56 9.66
C ASN A 69 -3.36 69.52 10.68
N CYS A 70 -3.71 69.72 11.95
CA CYS A 70 -3.41 68.80 13.05
C CYS A 70 -3.85 67.36 12.78
N THR A 71 -5.05 67.16 12.25
CA THR A 71 -5.61 65.82 12.04
C THR A 71 -4.93 65.10 10.88
N ASN A 72 -4.57 65.82 9.81
CA ASN A 72 -3.86 65.24 8.68
C ASN A 72 -2.41 64.91 9.03
N TYR A 73 -1.75 65.76 9.81
CA TYR A 73 -0.41 65.48 10.32
C TYR A 73 -0.40 64.26 11.26
N ALA A 74 -1.31 64.21 12.24
CA ALA A 74 -1.41 63.05 13.13
C ALA A 74 -1.72 61.77 12.34
N ALA A 75 -2.67 61.81 11.40
CA ALA A 75 -2.97 60.68 10.51
C ALA A 75 -1.75 60.24 9.69
N TYR A 76 -0.98 61.18 9.13
CA TYR A 76 0.28 60.88 8.46
C TYR A 76 1.26 60.14 9.37
N ARG A 77 1.45 60.61 10.61
CA ARG A 77 2.34 59.98 11.57
C ARG A 77 1.90 58.55 11.90
N MET A 78 0.60 58.31 11.97
CA MET A 78 0.03 56.97 12.17
C MET A 78 0.23 56.06 10.94
N VAL A 79 0.01 56.59 9.73
CA VAL A 79 0.29 55.83 8.51
C VAL A 79 1.78 55.51 8.39
N LYS A 80 2.64 56.46 8.75
CA LYS A 80 4.09 56.27 8.77
C LYS A 80 4.54 55.26 9.83
N SER A 81 3.81 55.09 10.92
CA SER A 81 4.06 54.03 11.92
C SER A 81 3.52 52.65 11.52
N GLY A 82 3.00 52.51 10.29
CA GLY A 82 2.58 51.24 9.71
C GLY A 82 1.07 51.00 9.69
N LEU A 83 0.25 51.97 10.11
CA LEU A 83 -1.21 51.85 9.98
C LEU A 83 -1.66 52.06 8.53
N PRO A 84 -2.77 51.44 8.10
CA PRO A 84 -3.32 51.68 6.77
C PRO A 84 -3.72 53.15 6.61
N ASN A 85 -3.64 53.68 5.38
CA ASN A 85 -4.16 55.02 5.06
C ASN A 85 -5.70 55.03 4.95
N THR A 86 -6.37 54.50 5.97
CA THR A 86 -7.82 54.51 6.13
C THR A 86 -8.11 54.82 7.57
N ARG A 87 -9.03 55.75 7.81
CA ARG A 87 -9.41 56.13 9.16
C ARG A 87 -10.11 54.96 9.86
N PRO A 88 -9.73 54.61 11.11
CA PRO A 88 -10.30 53.44 11.79
C PRO A 88 -11.73 53.64 12.33
N TRP A 89 -12.33 54.82 12.16
CA TRP A 89 -13.72 55.11 12.55
C TRP A 89 -14.49 55.88 11.46
N SER A 90 -15.82 55.78 11.50
CA SER A 90 -16.74 56.53 10.64
C SER A 90 -17.16 57.86 11.26
N GLY A 91 -17.75 58.78 10.46
CA GLY A 91 -18.24 60.07 10.95
C GLY A 91 -17.25 61.23 10.84
N SER A 92 -17.26 62.15 11.81
CA SER A 92 -16.47 63.39 11.76
C SER A 92 -14.96 63.14 11.89
N GLY A 93 -14.17 63.89 11.11
CA GLY A 93 -12.71 63.88 11.18
C GLY A 93 -12.12 64.88 12.17
N ASN A 94 -12.95 65.74 12.78
CA ASN A 94 -12.49 66.77 13.70
C ASN A 94 -11.77 66.14 14.89
N ALA A 95 -10.66 66.77 15.29
CA ALA A 95 -9.81 66.32 16.37
C ALA A 95 -10.58 66.01 17.65
N THR A 96 -11.58 66.81 18.03
CA THR A 96 -12.40 66.63 19.25
C THR A 96 -13.10 65.28 19.34
N ASN A 97 -13.25 64.53 18.24
CA ASN A 97 -13.93 63.23 18.24
C ASN A 97 -12.98 62.04 18.33
N TRP A 98 -11.67 62.22 18.15
CA TRP A 98 -10.72 61.13 17.99
C TRP A 98 -10.66 60.20 19.21
N GLY A 99 -10.45 60.73 20.41
CA GLY A 99 -10.38 59.91 21.62
C GLY A 99 -11.70 59.22 21.96
N SER A 100 -12.84 59.88 21.72
CA SER A 100 -14.16 59.26 21.92
C SER A 100 -14.45 58.15 20.90
N ALA A 101 -14.10 58.36 19.63
CA ALA A 101 -14.28 57.36 18.58
C ALA A 101 -13.35 56.13 18.78
N MET A 102 -12.23 56.33 19.45
CA MET A 102 -11.23 55.31 19.77
C MET A 102 -11.15 55.03 21.28
N ALA A 103 -12.29 55.06 21.98
CA ALA A 103 -12.34 54.94 23.43
C ALA A 103 -11.69 53.65 23.97
N SER A 104 -11.70 52.56 23.19
CA SER A 104 -11.10 51.27 23.57
C SER A 104 -9.56 51.28 23.63
N ILE A 105 -8.92 52.30 23.04
CA ILE A 105 -7.46 52.48 23.03
C ILE A 105 -7.07 53.89 23.50
N THR A 106 -7.98 54.61 24.16
CA THR A 106 -7.72 55.96 24.67
C THR A 106 -7.68 55.93 26.18
N ASP A 107 -6.55 56.33 26.77
CA ASP A 107 -6.42 56.46 28.23
C ASP A 107 -5.65 57.75 28.63
N ALA A 108 -5.27 57.86 29.90
CA ALA A 108 -4.61 59.06 30.45
C ALA A 108 -3.06 58.98 30.46
N THR A 109 -2.50 57.88 29.97
CA THR A 109 -1.08 57.53 30.05
C THR A 109 -0.35 58.04 28.81
N PRO A 110 0.58 59.00 28.94
CA PRO A 110 1.38 59.41 27.80
C PRO A 110 2.32 58.29 27.37
N ARG A 111 2.42 58.06 26.06
CA ARG A 111 3.39 57.15 25.44
C ARG A 111 3.97 57.80 24.20
N VAL A 112 5.27 57.56 23.94
CA VAL A 112 5.89 57.96 22.68
C VAL A 112 5.17 57.24 21.56
N GLY A 113 4.73 57.98 20.55
CA GLY A 113 3.93 57.45 19.45
C GLY A 113 2.42 57.62 19.60
N ALA A 114 1.91 57.86 20.80
CA ALA A 114 0.49 58.13 21.01
C ALA A 114 0.07 59.45 20.35
N VAL A 115 -1.22 59.57 20.07
CA VAL A 115 -1.83 60.85 19.67
C VAL A 115 -2.36 61.53 20.92
N ALA A 116 -1.70 62.61 21.34
CA ALA A 116 -2.23 63.51 22.34
C ALA A 116 -3.48 64.19 21.78
N TRP A 117 -4.61 64.08 22.50
CA TRP A 117 -5.92 64.51 22.03
C TRP A 117 -6.55 65.52 22.98
N TRP A 118 -7.08 66.61 22.42
CA TRP A 118 -7.83 67.63 23.15
C TRP A 118 -9.25 67.75 22.62
N LYS A 119 -10.23 67.74 23.53
CA LYS A 119 -11.62 68.09 23.23
C LYS A 119 -11.73 69.55 22.83
N ALA A 120 -12.79 69.87 22.10
CA ALA A 120 -13.13 71.25 21.76
C ALA A 120 -13.16 72.15 23.00
N GLY A 121 -12.50 73.32 22.92
CA GLY A 121 -12.45 74.29 24.01
C GLY A 121 -11.46 73.98 25.14
N VAL A 122 -10.75 72.84 25.10
CA VAL A 122 -9.64 72.56 26.03
C VAL A 122 -8.36 73.14 25.45
N TRP A 123 -7.80 74.17 26.09
CA TRP A 123 -6.59 74.84 25.61
C TRP A 123 -5.45 73.82 25.33
N PRO A 124 -4.71 73.92 24.22
CA PRO A 124 -4.73 74.98 23.20
C PRO A 124 -5.78 74.80 22.10
N ALA A 125 -6.69 73.82 22.21
CA ALA A 125 -7.64 73.49 21.17
C ALA A 125 -8.75 74.54 20.97
N GLY A 126 -9.10 74.77 19.69
CA GLY A 126 -10.28 75.54 19.29
C GLY A 126 -11.57 74.72 19.31
N SER A 127 -12.60 75.19 18.58
CA SER A 127 -13.92 74.55 18.52
C SER A 127 -13.93 73.17 17.84
N ALA A 128 -12.90 72.83 17.06
CA ALA A 128 -12.77 71.52 16.41
C ALA A 128 -11.96 70.50 17.24
N GLY A 129 -11.45 70.88 18.42
CA GLY A 129 -10.45 70.12 19.16
C GLY A 129 -9.04 70.28 18.58
N HIS A 130 -8.07 69.54 19.14
CA HIS A 130 -6.69 69.49 18.64
C HIS A 130 -6.11 68.10 18.82
N VAL A 131 -5.16 67.73 17.97
CA VAL A 131 -4.37 66.50 18.11
C VAL A 131 -2.91 66.77 17.80
N ALA A 132 -2.02 66.09 18.51
CA ALA A 132 -0.57 66.17 18.32
C ALA A 132 0.07 64.80 18.48
N TYR A 133 1.22 64.58 17.86
CA TYR A 133 1.98 63.34 17.99
C TYR A 133 2.96 63.45 19.16
N VAL A 134 2.94 62.50 20.09
CA VAL A 134 3.87 62.47 21.22
C VAL A 134 5.24 61.95 20.76
N GLU A 135 6.22 62.85 20.72
CA GLU A 135 7.61 62.54 20.34
C GLU A 135 8.44 62.04 21.53
N GLN A 136 8.13 62.55 22.73
CA GLN A 136 8.83 62.18 23.96
C GLN A 136 7.88 62.23 25.16
N VAL A 137 8.04 61.27 26.07
CA VAL A 137 7.47 61.32 27.42
C VAL A 137 8.60 61.61 28.39
N VAL A 138 8.62 62.83 28.93
CA VAL A 138 9.64 63.26 29.90
C VAL A 138 9.29 62.73 31.29
N SER A 139 8.01 62.75 31.64
CA SER A 139 7.45 62.14 32.85
C SER A 139 5.94 61.88 32.68
N ALA A 140 5.29 61.32 33.70
CA ALA A 140 3.83 61.15 33.70
C ALA A 140 3.03 62.48 33.58
N THR A 141 3.71 63.62 33.76
CA THR A 141 3.11 64.95 33.74
C THR A 141 3.76 65.89 32.74
N GLU A 142 4.64 65.39 31.87
CA GLU A 142 5.37 66.20 30.90
C GLU A 142 5.69 65.42 29.62
N ILE A 143 5.30 65.99 28.48
CA ILE A 143 5.50 65.42 27.15
C ILE A 143 6.10 66.46 26.19
N VAL A 144 6.76 65.98 25.14
CA VAL A 144 7.12 66.77 23.96
C VAL A 144 6.32 66.23 22.78
N VAL A 145 5.63 67.11 22.08
CA VAL A 145 4.80 66.78 20.92
C VAL A 145 5.28 67.51 19.68
N SER A 146 5.11 66.88 18.53
CA SER A 146 5.11 67.55 17.23
C SER A 146 3.69 67.65 16.71
N GLN A 147 3.38 68.74 16.00
CA GLN A 147 2.03 69.03 15.54
C GLN A 147 2.05 69.95 14.34
N ASP A 148 0.95 69.93 13.60
CA ASP A 148 0.62 70.95 12.61
C ASP A 148 -0.74 71.58 13.01
N SER A 149 -1.08 72.73 12.46
CA SER A 149 -2.23 73.52 12.90
C SER A 149 -2.97 74.13 11.73
N TRP A 150 -4.30 74.03 11.75
CA TRP A 150 -5.15 74.70 10.76
C TRP A 150 -4.97 76.21 10.82
N GLY A 151 -4.63 76.84 9.69
CA GLY A 151 -4.32 78.27 9.64
C GLY A 151 -3.04 78.68 10.36
N GLY A 152 -2.21 77.71 10.76
CA GLY A 152 -0.90 77.90 11.38
C GLY A 152 0.19 77.16 10.61
N ASP A 153 1.26 76.78 11.31
CA ASP A 153 2.40 76.05 10.74
C ASP A 153 2.82 74.92 11.69
N PHE A 154 3.63 74.00 11.17
CA PHE A 154 4.25 72.92 11.91
C PHE A 154 5.02 73.44 13.12
N SER A 155 4.94 72.74 14.25
CA SER A 155 5.65 73.13 15.47
C SER A 155 5.97 71.93 16.34
N TRP A 156 6.95 72.11 17.21
CA TRP A 156 7.15 71.25 18.37
C TRP A 156 6.81 72.04 19.63
N ALA A 157 6.24 71.37 20.62
CA ALA A 157 5.88 71.96 21.89
C ALA A 157 6.15 71.00 23.05
N ARG A 158 6.58 71.57 24.19
CA ARG A 158 6.63 70.89 25.49
C ARG A 158 5.35 71.21 26.25
N ILE A 159 4.70 70.21 26.83
CA ILE A 159 3.40 70.34 27.50
C ILE A 159 3.50 69.75 28.91
N THR A 160 3.04 70.51 29.90
CA THR A 160 3.08 70.11 31.33
C THR A 160 1.68 70.05 31.93
N LYS A 161 1.46 69.10 32.85
CA LYS A 161 0.14 68.87 33.50
C LYS A 161 -0.27 69.95 34.51
N SER A 162 0.65 70.84 34.91
CA SER A 162 0.44 71.85 35.96
C SER A 162 -0.57 72.97 35.62
N GLY A 163 -1.15 73.01 34.42
CA GLY A 163 -2.24 73.94 34.09
C GLY A 163 -3.14 73.49 32.93
N ARG A 164 -3.59 74.42 32.07
CA ARG A 164 -4.71 74.22 31.13
C ARG A 164 -4.38 73.44 29.85
N GLY A 165 -3.11 73.10 29.63
CA GLY A 165 -2.59 72.53 28.37
C GLY A 165 -2.54 71.01 28.27
N TRP A 166 -2.83 70.28 29.33
CA TRP A 166 -2.73 68.81 29.30
C TRP A 166 -3.77 68.19 28.35
N PRO A 167 -3.40 67.16 27.56
CA PRO A 167 -4.34 66.44 26.70
C PRO A 167 -5.55 65.91 27.48
N SER A 168 -6.72 65.92 26.83
CA SER A 168 -7.93 65.25 27.31
C SER A 168 -7.79 63.73 27.38
N GLY A 169 -6.85 63.17 26.60
CA GLY A 169 -6.46 61.76 26.62
C GLY A 169 -5.35 61.49 25.60
N PHE A 170 -4.84 60.27 25.61
CA PHE A 170 -3.85 59.77 24.66
C PHE A 170 -4.46 58.60 23.91
N VAL A 171 -4.51 58.71 22.58
CA VAL A 171 -5.01 57.62 21.73
C VAL A 171 -3.83 56.75 21.32
N HIS A 172 -3.87 55.49 21.72
CA HIS A 172 -2.78 54.52 21.59
C HIS A 172 -2.85 53.75 20.26
N PHE A 173 -2.17 54.30 19.26
CA PHE A 173 -2.07 53.72 17.93
C PHE A 173 -0.67 53.14 17.71
N ASN A 174 -0.56 51.80 17.70
CA ASN A 174 0.68 51.05 17.45
C ASN A 174 1.82 51.27 18.47
N ASP A 175 1.58 52.02 19.55
CA ASP A 175 2.55 52.32 20.62
C ASP A 175 2.44 51.36 21.81
N VAL A 176 1.43 50.50 21.83
CA VAL A 176 1.30 49.37 22.76
C VAL A 176 1.45 48.08 21.99
N ALA A 177 2.39 47.23 22.41
CA ALA A 177 2.59 45.93 21.80
C ALA A 177 1.68 44.86 22.42
N LEU A 178 1.13 43.99 21.57
CA LEU A 178 0.59 42.71 22.03
C LEU A 178 1.71 41.84 22.57
N ARG A 179 1.40 40.99 23.54
CA ARG A 179 2.34 39.97 24.05
C ARG A 179 1.63 38.66 24.34
N SER A 180 2.29 37.56 23.99
CA SER A 180 1.89 36.23 24.41
C SER A 180 2.23 36.07 25.90
N THR A 181 1.23 35.72 26.71
CA THR A 181 1.38 35.43 28.15
C THR A 181 1.49 33.94 28.42
N THR A 182 0.87 33.13 27.55
CA THR A 182 1.08 31.69 27.45
C THR A 182 1.36 31.38 25.99
N GLY A 183 2.48 30.71 25.71
CA GLY A 183 2.88 30.38 24.33
C GLY A 183 1.93 29.37 23.67
N PRO A 184 1.90 29.34 22.33
CA PRO A 184 1.13 28.34 21.60
C PRO A 184 1.70 26.94 21.81
N THR A 185 0.84 25.93 21.74
CA THR A 185 1.21 24.51 21.86
C THR A 185 0.64 23.68 20.73
N ILE A 186 1.23 22.52 20.48
CA ILE A 186 0.72 21.55 19.49
C ILE A 186 0.31 20.29 20.25
N THR A 187 -0.89 19.78 19.94
CA THR A 187 -1.37 18.48 20.39
C THR A 187 -1.51 17.52 19.22
N GLY A 188 -1.30 16.23 19.47
CA GLY A 188 -1.24 15.18 18.46
C GLY A 188 0.17 14.60 18.34
N VAL A 189 0.28 13.46 17.67
CA VAL A 189 1.57 12.83 17.37
C VAL A 189 1.98 13.26 15.96
N ALA A 190 3.18 13.81 15.82
CA ALA A 190 3.74 14.17 14.52
C ALA A 190 3.98 12.89 13.71
N LYS A 191 3.07 12.62 12.77
CA LYS A 191 3.06 11.43 11.94
C LYS A 191 2.40 11.77 10.61
N VAL A 192 2.95 11.29 9.50
CA VAL A 192 2.37 11.52 8.17
C VAL A 192 0.90 11.09 8.15
N GLY A 193 0.03 11.96 7.62
CA GLY A 193 -1.42 11.72 7.55
C GLY A 193 -2.18 11.85 8.88
N SER A 194 -1.51 12.13 10.01
CA SER A 194 -2.16 12.36 11.31
C SER A 194 -2.34 13.85 11.60
N VAL A 195 -3.51 14.24 12.11
CA VAL A 195 -3.82 15.64 12.39
C VAL A 195 -3.08 16.12 13.64
N LEU A 196 -2.36 17.23 13.50
CA LEU A 196 -1.87 18.08 14.56
C LEU A 196 -2.83 19.25 14.78
N THR A 197 -3.02 19.64 16.04
CA THR A 197 -3.88 20.76 16.42
C THR A 197 -3.09 21.77 17.22
N ALA A 198 -3.12 23.04 16.79
CA ALA A 198 -2.50 24.15 17.49
C ALA A 198 -3.47 24.74 18.52
N THR A 199 -2.94 25.09 19.69
CA THR A 199 -3.58 26.05 20.59
C THR A 199 -2.82 27.37 20.51
N ALA A 200 -3.54 28.49 20.49
CA ALA A 200 -2.94 29.81 20.31
C ALA A 200 -2.30 30.39 21.58
N GLY A 201 -2.45 29.73 22.72
CA GLY A 201 -2.10 30.26 24.02
C GLY A 201 -2.98 31.46 24.43
N THR A 202 -2.44 32.33 25.28
CA THR A 202 -3.14 33.53 25.76
C THR A 202 -2.36 34.79 25.44
N TRP A 203 -3.09 35.88 25.20
CA TRP A 203 -2.54 37.15 24.76
C TRP A 203 -3.04 38.29 25.64
N SER A 204 -2.23 39.33 25.76
CA SER A 204 -2.55 40.54 26.53
C SER A 204 -2.05 41.79 25.79
N PRO A 205 -2.60 42.99 26.08
CA PRO A 205 -3.62 43.30 27.09
C PRO A 205 -5.08 43.09 26.63
N VAL A 206 -5.31 42.78 25.37
CA VAL A 206 -6.64 42.54 24.78
C VAL A 206 -6.69 41.17 24.10
N THR A 207 -7.90 40.70 23.78
CA THR A 207 -8.09 39.52 22.93
C THR A 207 -7.88 39.91 21.45
N PRO A 208 -6.84 39.37 20.78
CA PRO A 208 -6.53 39.73 19.40
C PRO A 208 -7.23 38.80 18.39
N THR A 209 -7.24 39.21 17.12
CA THR A 209 -7.44 38.32 15.99
C THR A 209 -6.14 37.55 15.73
N LEU A 210 -6.25 36.25 15.45
CA LEU A 210 -5.11 35.35 15.33
C LEU A 210 -5.01 34.77 13.91
N SER A 211 -3.78 34.61 13.42
CA SER A 211 -3.46 33.80 12.25
C SER A 211 -2.36 32.80 12.58
N TYR A 212 -2.35 31.67 11.86
CA TYR A 212 -1.40 30.59 12.06
C TYR A 212 -0.48 30.48 10.84
N GLN A 213 0.73 30.00 11.08
CA GLN A 213 1.65 29.55 10.05
C GLN A 213 2.41 28.34 10.62
N TRP A 214 2.22 27.17 10.02
CA TRP A 214 2.98 25.98 10.40
C TRP A 214 4.37 26.02 9.80
N LEU A 215 5.34 25.45 10.51
CA LEU A 215 6.75 25.44 10.15
C LEU A 215 7.29 24.02 10.20
N ALA A 216 8.18 23.69 9.27
CA ALA A 216 9.01 22.50 9.28
C ALA A 216 10.46 22.93 9.45
N ASP A 217 11.14 22.42 10.48
CA ASP A 217 12.55 22.72 10.78
C ASP A 217 12.86 24.23 10.84
N GLY A 218 11.86 25.02 11.28
CA GLY A 218 11.93 26.48 11.40
C GLY A 218 11.56 27.28 10.14
N ALA A 219 11.34 26.63 9.00
CA ALA A 219 10.90 27.26 7.75
C ALA A 219 9.38 27.16 7.57
N ASP A 220 8.76 28.17 6.96
CA ASP A 220 7.30 28.21 6.75
C ASP A 220 6.85 27.13 5.74
N ILE A 221 5.80 26.39 6.08
CA ILE A 221 5.14 25.43 5.19
C ILE A 221 4.10 26.19 4.35
N PRO A 222 4.27 26.30 3.02
CA PRO A 222 3.38 27.11 2.19
C PRO A 222 1.91 26.71 2.32
N GLY A 223 1.04 27.70 2.58
CA GLY A 223 -0.42 27.50 2.67
C GLY A 223 -0.92 26.86 3.97
N ALA A 224 -0.03 26.43 4.87
CA ALA A 224 -0.42 25.84 6.14
C ALA A 224 -0.76 26.93 7.18
N THR A 225 -1.96 27.50 7.08
CA THR A 225 -2.42 28.64 7.90
C THR A 225 -3.63 28.35 8.78
N SER A 226 -4.12 27.12 8.77
CA SER A 226 -5.22 26.64 9.62
C SER A 226 -4.74 26.34 11.04
N ALA A 227 -5.67 26.30 12.01
CA ALA A 227 -5.39 25.86 13.38
C ALA A 227 -5.05 24.35 13.47
N THR A 228 -5.34 23.59 12.42
CA THR A 228 -4.98 22.17 12.28
C THR A 228 -4.05 21.98 11.10
N PHE A 229 -3.21 20.95 11.16
CA PHE A 229 -2.26 20.61 10.12
C PHE A 229 -2.03 19.11 10.06
N THR A 230 -1.98 18.55 8.86
CA THR A 230 -1.68 17.13 8.65
C THR A 230 -0.37 17.03 7.88
N PRO A 231 0.72 16.54 8.50
CA PRO A 231 2.00 16.39 7.82
C PRO A 231 1.89 15.53 6.56
N ALA A 232 2.49 16.00 5.48
CA ALA A 232 2.63 15.29 4.22
C ALA A 232 3.89 14.40 4.23
N PRO A 233 4.01 13.44 3.30
CA PRO A 233 5.14 12.50 3.26
C PRO A 233 6.53 13.14 3.18
N ASP A 234 6.66 14.28 2.51
CA ASP A 234 7.90 15.04 2.34
C ASP A 234 8.43 15.67 3.64
N LEU A 235 7.59 15.72 4.68
CA LEU A 235 7.95 16.21 6.00
C LEU A 235 8.37 15.10 6.96
N GLU A 236 8.48 13.85 6.51
CA GLU A 236 9.00 12.75 7.33
C GLU A 236 10.39 13.12 7.89
N GLY A 237 10.57 12.94 9.21
CA GLY A 237 11.79 13.29 9.92
C GLY A 237 11.89 14.77 10.34
N SER A 238 11.10 15.68 9.76
CA SER A 238 11.11 17.10 10.15
C SER A 238 10.48 17.34 11.52
N THR A 239 10.91 18.40 12.18
CA THR A 239 10.29 18.94 13.39
C THR A 239 9.21 19.95 13.02
N ILE A 240 7.99 19.79 13.54
CA ILE A 240 6.87 20.69 13.24
C ILE A 240 6.69 21.71 14.37
N ALA A 241 6.54 22.98 14.02
CA ALA A 241 6.16 24.05 14.94
C ALA A 241 5.01 24.88 14.36
N VAL A 242 4.38 25.73 15.17
CA VAL A 242 3.38 26.69 14.71
C VAL A 242 3.70 28.08 15.23
N ARG A 243 3.71 29.06 14.33
CA ARG A 243 3.80 30.48 14.65
C ARG A 243 2.40 31.07 14.63
N VAL A 244 2.02 31.67 15.73
CA VAL A 244 0.73 32.36 15.89
C VAL A 244 1.00 33.85 15.89
N THR A 245 0.37 34.56 14.97
CA THR A 245 0.47 36.02 14.85
C THR A 245 -0.81 36.65 15.38
N ALA A 246 -0.67 37.58 16.31
CA ALA A 246 -1.75 38.30 16.95
C ALA A 246 -1.82 39.74 16.43
N SER A 247 -3.02 40.17 16.07
CA SER A 247 -3.30 41.53 15.61
C SER A 247 -4.55 42.08 16.30
N ALA A 248 -4.48 43.34 16.71
CA ALA A 248 -5.60 44.08 17.26
C ALA A 248 -5.48 45.55 16.87
N LEU A 249 -6.62 46.21 16.65
CA LEU A 249 -6.63 47.62 16.27
C LEU A 249 -5.95 48.48 17.34
N GLY A 250 -4.98 49.32 16.93
CA GLY A 250 -4.23 50.19 17.83
C GLY A 250 -3.04 49.51 18.52
N TYR A 251 -2.80 48.22 18.28
CA TYR A 251 -1.66 47.50 18.86
C TYR A 251 -0.66 47.05 17.80
N ALA A 252 0.63 47.14 18.14
CA ALA A 252 1.67 46.55 17.31
C ALA A 252 1.49 45.02 17.25
N VAL A 253 1.56 44.48 16.03
CA VAL A 253 1.46 43.04 15.77
C VAL A 253 2.57 42.31 16.51
N ALA A 254 2.22 41.17 17.11
CA ALA A 254 3.17 40.31 17.79
C ALA A 254 3.00 38.86 17.33
N SER A 255 4.05 38.06 17.42
CA SER A 255 3.99 36.63 17.13
C SER A 255 4.67 35.82 18.23
N ALA A 256 4.22 34.58 18.38
CA ALA A 256 4.82 33.59 19.26
C ALA A 256 4.86 32.25 18.53
N THR A 257 5.93 31.48 18.74
CA THR A 257 6.13 30.17 18.10
C THR A 257 6.11 29.08 19.17
N SER A 258 5.46 27.96 18.86
CA SER A 258 5.41 26.80 19.77
C SER A 258 6.79 26.14 19.86
N ALA A 259 6.98 25.29 20.87
CA ALA A 259 8.03 24.29 20.79
C ALA A 259 7.80 23.39 19.56
N GLY A 260 8.90 22.88 19.00
CA GLY A 260 8.84 21.87 17.95
C GLY A 260 8.32 20.54 18.49
N THR A 261 7.62 19.78 17.65
CA THR A 261 7.27 18.39 17.94
C THR A 261 8.52 17.49 17.96
N ALA A 262 8.36 16.22 18.31
CA ALA A 262 9.31 15.21 17.84
C ALA A 262 9.31 15.15 16.30
N ALA A 263 10.34 14.52 15.73
CA ALA A 263 10.41 14.27 14.30
C ALA A 263 9.14 13.56 13.79
N VAL A 264 8.62 13.99 12.64
CA VAL A 264 7.45 13.37 12.01
C VAL A 264 7.75 11.92 11.69
N LEU A 265 6.96 11.01 12.24
CA LEU A 265 7.05 9.58 11.99
C LEU A 265 6.36 9.19 10.66
N PRO A 266 6.75 8.06 10.05
CA PRO A 266 5.99 7.46 8.96
C PRO A 266 4.54 7.22 9.37
N GLY A 267 3.62 7.43 8.43
CA GLY A 267 2.22 7.01 8.51
C GLY A 267 2.10 5.50 8.65
N GLN A 268 0.93 5.00 9.02
CA GLN A 268 0.69 3.56 9.13
C GLN A 268 -0.46 3.12 8.25
N LEU A 269 -0.22 2.08 7.45
CA LEU A 269 -1.26 1.39 6.71
C LEU A 269 -1.89 0.32 7.62
N VAL A 270 -3.21 0.28 7.64
CA VAL A 270 -3.98 -0.73 8.36
C VAL A 270 -4.68 -1.62 7.34
N ASN A 271 -4.50 -2.93 7.44
CA ASN A 271 -5.31 -3.86 6.67
C ASN A 271 -6.72 -3.91 7.28
N THR A 272 -7.74 -3.57 6.51
CA THR A 272 -9.14 -3.61 6.94
C THR A 272 -9.86 -4.87 6.47
N VAL A 273 -9.37 -5.49 5.38
CA VAL A 273 -9.82 -6.81 4.91
C VAL A 273 -8.59 -7.59 4.45
N PRO A 274 -8.34 -8.80 4.97
CA PRO A 274 -7.15 -9.57 4.60
C PRO A 274 -7.19 -10.05 3.15
N PRO A 275 -6.03 -10.25 2.50
CA PRO A 275 -5.96 -10.98 1.24
C PRO A 275 -6.40 -12.43 1.44
N VAL A 276 -7.01 -13.01 0.42
CA VAL A 276 -7.54 -14.38 0.42
C VAL A 276 -7.12 -15.08 -0.86
N VAL A 277 -6.75 -16.36 -0.77
CA VAL A 277 -6.58 -17.24 -1.94
C VAL A 277 -7.86 -18.06 -2.13
N SER A 278 -8.30 -18.18 -3.38
CA SER A 278 -9.51 -18.91 -3.77
C SER A 278 -9.24 -19.83 -4.97
N GLY A 279 -10.04 -20.89 -5.09
CA GLY A 279 -9.92 -21.94 -6.10
C GLY A 279 -9.30 -23.22 -5.56
N ASP A 280 -9.55 -24.33 -6.23
CA ASP A 280 -9.02 -25.64 -5.85
C ASP A 280 -7.58 -25.78 -6.39
N PRO A 281 -6.59 -26.02 -5.52
CA PRO A 281 -5.20 -26.15 -5.94
C PRO A 281 -4.98 -27.56 -6.52
N VAL A 282 -5.26 -27.73 -7.81
CA VAL A 282 -5.01 -28.98 -8.56
C VAL A 282 -4.15 -28.68 -9.78
N VAL A 283 -3.27 -29.61 -10.17
CA VAL A 283 -2.43 -29.45 -11.38
C VAL A 283 -3.27 -29.14 -12.62
N ASP A 284 -2.76 -28.23 -13.46
CA ASP A 284 -3.43 -27.63 -14.61
C ASP A 284 -4.67 -26.75 -14.26
N GLY A 285 -5.02 -26.67 -12.97
CA GLY A 285 -5.96 -25.71 -12.43
C GLY A 285 -5.34 -24.32 -12.25
N THR A 286 -6.15 -23.39 -11.76
CA THR A 286 -5.73 -22.01 -11.47
C THR A 286 -6.30 -21.58 -10.13
N VAL A 287 -5.44 -21.02 -9.28
CA VAL A 287 -5.84 -20.35 -8.04
C VAL A 287 -5.70 -18.85 -8.20
N THR A 288 -6.54 -18.10 -7.50
CA THR A 288 -6.57 -16.63 -7.55
C THR A 288 -6.41 -16.05 -6.16
N ALA A 289 -5.92 -14.81 -6.07
CA ALA A 289 -5.73 -14.12 -4.81
C ALA A 289 -6.21 -12.67 -4.87
N THR A 290 -6.88 -12.24 -3.80
CA THR A 290 -7.18 -10.82 -3.57
C THR A 290 -6.00 -10.14 -2.90
N SER A 291 -5.86 -8.82 -3.10
CA SER A 291 -4.81 -8.01 -2.47
C SER A 291 -5.17 -7.47 -1.08
N GLY A 292 -6.39 -7.75 -0.59
CA GLY A 292 -6.94 -7.16 0.63
C GLY A 292 -7.42 -5.71 0.46
N GLN A 293 -8.02 -5.16 1.51
CA GLN A 293 -8.39 -3.75 1.63
C GLN A 293 -7.56 -3.08 2.72
N TRP A 294 -7.23 -1.81 2.51
CA TRP A 294 -6.24 -1.09 3.31
C TRP A 294 -6.70 0.35 3.56
N SER A 295 -6.41 0.87 4.74
CA SER A 295 -6.67 2.27 5.11
C SER A 295 -5.42 2.93 5.72
N PRO A 296 -5.03 4.12 5.26
CA PRO A 296 -5.55 4.78 4.06
C PRO A 296 -5.15 4.01 2.78
N THR A 297 -5.76 4.34 1.64
CA THR A 297 -5.52 3.60 0.38
C THR A 297 -4.04 3.65 -0.02
N PRO A 298 -3.37 2.51 -0.27
CA PRO A 298 -1.97 2.49 -0.69
C PRO A 298 -1.81 2.92 -2.14
N ASP A 299 -0.63 3.41 -2.50
CA ASP A 299 -0.26 3.74 -3.88
C ASP A 299 -0.15 2.48 -4.75
N ARG A 300 0.29 1.37 -4.14
CA ARG A 300 0.29 0.04 -4.76
C ARG A 300 0.25 -1.10 -3.76
N VAL A 301 -0.27 -2.25 -4.20
CA VAL A 301 -0.14 -3.54 -3.51
C VAL A 301 0.47 -4.56 -4.45
N ASN A 302 1.65 -5.07 -4.10
CA ASN A 302 2.33 -6.11 -4.87
C ASN A 302 2.02 -7.49 -4.27
N LEU A 303 1.70 -8.45 -5.13
CA LEU A 303 1.49 -9.85 -4.75
C LEU A 303 2.73 -10.68 -5.07
N LYS A 304 2.96 -11.72 -4.27
CA LYS A 304 3.95 -12.76 -4.55
C LYS A 304 3.48 -14.09 -3.99
N TRP A 305 3.47 -15.13 -4.82
CA TRP A 305 3.07 -16.48 -4.43
C TRP A 305 4.22 -17.25 -3.78
N TYR A 306 3.87 -18.13 -2.85
CA TYR A 306 4.77 -19.02 -2.14
C TYR A 306 4.18 -20.43 -2.09
N ALA A 307 5.05 -21.43 -2.20
CA ALA A 307 4.73 -22.84 -2.02
C ALA A 307 5.59 -23.36 -0.85
N ASP A 308 4.95 -23.83 0.23
CA ASP A 308 5.60 -24.20 1.49
C ASP A 308 6.55 -23.12 2.03
N GLY A 309 6.13 -21.85 1.92
CA GLY A 309 6.93 -20.70 2.36
C GLY A 309 8.08 -20.32 1.41
N VAL A 310 8.32 -21.06 0.32
CA VAL A 310 9.32 -20.74 -0.70
C VAL A 310 8.68 -19.97 -1.85
N ALA A 311 9.33 -18.88 -2.27
CA ALA A 311 8.82 -18.03 -3.34
C ALA A 311 8.70 -18.79 -4.67
N VAL A 312 7.50 -18.76 -5.28
CA VAL A 312 7.30 -19.27 -6.64
C VAL A 312 7.87 -18.26 -7.63
N ARG A 313 8.76 -18.70 -8.53
CA ARG A 313 9.53 -17.81 -9.41
C ARG A 313 8.59 -17.08 -10.39
N GLY A 314 8.67 -15.75 -10.43
CA GLY A 314 7.90 -14.92 -11.37
C GLY A 314 6.39 -14.81 -11.05
N ALA A 315 5.91 -15.50 -10.02
CA ALA A 315 4.49 -15.49 -9.67
C ALA A 315 4.13 -14.25 -8.85
N THR A 316 3.85 -13.15 -9.55
CA THR A 316 3.39 -11.87 -8.97
C THR A 316 2.00 -11.42 -9.44
N SER A 317 1.39 -12.19 -10.34
CA SER A 317 0.01 -11.96 -10.79
C SER A 317 -1.01 -12.33 -9.71
N PRO A 318 -2.21 -11.72 -9.67
CA PRO A 318 -3.32 -12.18 -8.84
C PRO A 318 -3.79 -13.60 -9.15
N SER A 319 -3.35 -14.19 -10.27
CA SER A 319 -3.66 -15.55 -10.67
C SER A 319 -2.38 -16.38 -10.78
N LEU A 320 -2.43 -17.64 -10.33
CA LEU A 320 -1.36 -18.62 -10.44
C LEU A 320 -1.89 -19.89 -11.09
N ALA A 321 -1.34 -20.23 -12.26
CA ALA A 321 -1.50 -21.55 -12.85
C ALA A 321 -0.73 -22.59 -12.02
N VAL A 322 -1.37 -23.70 -11.70
CA VAL A 322 -0.82 -24.71 -10.80
C VAL A 322 -0.05 -25.75 -11.61
N GLY A 323 1.28 -25.70 -11.49
CA GLY A 323 2.20 -26.61 -12.17
C GLY A 323 2.48 -27.91 -11.40
N PRO A 324 3.06 -28.92 -12.07
CA PRO A 324 3.39 -30.21 -11.46
C PRO A 324 4.45 -30.12 -10.35
N ASP A 325 5.30 -29.09 -10.37
CA ASP A 325 6.31 -28.80 -9.34
C ASP A 325 5.69 -28.36 -8.00
N LEU A 326 4.41 -28.01 -8.01
CA LEU A 326 3.67 -27.58 -6.83
C LEU A 326 2.94 -28.72 -6.12
N VAL A 327 2.86 -29.92 -6.69
CA VAL A 327 2.13 -31.05 -6.09
C VAL A 327 2.58 -31.31 -4.66
N GLY A 328 1.60 -31.47 -3.76
CA GLY A 328 1.81 -31.68 -2.33
C GLY A 328 2.16 -30.42 -1.53
N LYS A 329 2.40 -29.29 -2.18
CA LYS A 329 2.78 -28.03 -1.51
C LYS A 329 1.55 -27.23 -1.08
N SER A 330 1.67 -26.53 0.04
CA SER A 330 0.70 -25.54 0.49
C SER A 330 0.98 -24.18 -0.19
N LEU A 331 -0.05 -23.55 -0.76
CA LEU A 331 0.09 -22.26 -1.44
C LEU A 331 -0.33 -21.11 -0.53
N THR A 332 0.49 -20.07 -0.49
CA THR A 332 0.18 -18.79 0.19
C THR A 332 0.52 -17.62 -0.72
N VAL A 333 -0.12 -16.48 -0.49
CA VAL A 333 0.22 -15.21 -1.15
C VAL A 333 0.65 -14.18 -0.13
N ARG A 334 1.74 -13.47 -0.41
CA ARG A 334 2.14 -12.27 0.34
C ARG A 334 1.69 -11.01 -0.39
N ALA A 335 0.76 -10.28 0.21
CA ALA A 335 0.43 -8.91 -0.20
C ALA A 335 1.40 -7.92 0.47
N THR A 336 1.99 -7.03 -0.31
CA THR A 336 2.90 -5.97 0.16
C THR A 336 2.33 -4.61 -0.23
N ALA A 337 1.74 -3.89 0.74
CA ALA A 337 1.11 -2.60 0.54
C ALA A 337 2.13 -1.47 0.78
N ARG A 338 2.12 -0.46 -0.10
CA ARG A 338 3.06 0.67 -0.07
C ARG A 338 2.34 1.98 -0.30
N ARG A 339 2.70 2.97 0.51
CA ARG A 339 2.32 4.37 0.34
C ARG A 339 3.50 5.25 0.73
N GLU A 340 3.79 6.29 -0.03
CA GLU A 340 4.89 7.22 0.28
C GLU A 340 4.69 7.89 1.65
N GLY A 341 5.75 7.90 2.47
CA GLY A 341 5.71 8.40 3.85
C GLY A 341 4.95 7.50 4.83
N TYR A 342 4.67 6.24 4.48
CA TYR A 342 4.04 5.24 5.36
C TYR A 342 4.91 4.00 5.51
N ASP A 343 4.83 3.37 6.68
CA ASP A 343 5.47 2.09 6.95
C ASP A 343 5.02 1.00 5.96
N LEU A 344 5.98 0.20 5.51
CA LEU A 344 5.76 -0.93 4.62
C LEU A 344 5.04 -2.06 5.36
N VAL A 345 3.85 -2.45 4.89
CA VAL A 345 3.10 -3.58 5.47
C VAL A 345 3.14 -4.79 4.54
N ARG A 346 3.39 -5.96 5.12
CA ARG A 346 3.39 -7.26 4.43
C ARG A 346 2.46 -8.21 5.18
N LEU A 347 1.52 -8.81 4.46
CA LEU A 347 0.57 -9.76 5.01
C LEU A 347 0.52 -11.01 4.14
N ASN A 348 0.56 -12.18 4.78
CA ASN A 348 0.36 -13.45 4.10
C ASN A 348 -1.11 -13.87 4.23
N THR A 349 -1.64 -14.50 3.20
CA THR A 349 -2.91 -15.22 3.29
C THR A 349 -2.76 -16.44 4.19
N GLY A 350 -3.89 -17.03 4.60
CA GLY A 350 -3.90 -18.42 5.04
C GLY A 350 -3.42 -19.36 3.91
N PRO A 351 -2.83 -20.51 4.24
CA PRO A 351 -2.46 -21.52 3.25
C PRO A 351 -3.71 -22.17 2.64
N VAL A 352 -3.64 -22.48 1.34
CA VAL A 352 -4.59 -23.36 0.65
C VAL A 352 -3.87 -24.59 0.13
N GLY A 353 -4.57 -25.72 0.06
CA GLY A 353 -3.99 -27.00 -0.33
C GLY A 353 -3.67 -27.91 0.86
N PRO A 354 -2.90 -28.99 0.65
CA PRO A 354 -1.87 -29.18 -0.38
C PRO A 354 -2.40 -29.23 -1.82
N VAL A 355 -1.51 -28.95 -2.80
CA VAL A 355 -1.85 -29.09 -4.21
C VAL A 355 -2.08 -30.55 -4.57
N ASP A 356 -3.26 -30.85 -5.09
CA ASP A 356 -3.63 -32.17 -5.55
C ASP A 356 -3.06 -32.47 -6.95
N PRO A 357 -2.64 -33.72 -7.22
CA PRO A 357 -2.27 -34.13 -8.56
C PRO A 357 -3.49 -34.10 -9.49
N GLY A 358 -3.23 -33.84 -10.78
CA GLY A 358 -4.25 -33.97 -11.81
C GLY A 358 -4.69 -35.41 -12.00
N THR A 359 -5.83 -35.60 -12.65
CA THR A 359 -6.38 -36.93 -12.97
C THR A 359 -6.66 -37.06 -14.46
N PHE A 360 -6.40 -38.25 -15.00
CA PHE A 360 -6.84 -38.60 -16.35
C PHE A 360 -8.35 -38.89 -16.35
N ALA A 361 -9.02 -38.49 -17.42
CA ALA A 361 -10.35 -38.99 -17.75
C ALA A 361 -10.29 -40.51 -18.02
N PRO A 362 -11.41 -41.24 -17.84
CA PRO A 362 -11.48 -42.65 -18.21
C PRO A 362 -11.11 -42.85 -19.69
N VAL A 363 -10.20 -43.77 -19.94
CA VAL A 363 -9.82 -44.19 -21.30
C VAL A 363 -10.72 -45.31 -21.79
N GLU A 364 -10.83 -45.45 -23.11
CA GLU A 364 -11.45 -46.62 -23.72
C GLU A 364 -10.74 -47.92 -23.26
N THR A 365 -11.48 -49.02 -23.22
CA THR A 365 -10.89 -50.31 -22.81
C THR A 365 -9.91 -50.78 -23.89
N PRO A 366 -8.63 -50.99 -23.58
CA PRO A 366 -7.66 -51.44 -24.58
C PRO A 366 -7.95 -52.87 -25.03
N SER A 367 -7.53 -53.20 -26.25
CA SER A 367 -7.81 -54.49 -26.90
C SER A 367 -6.52 -55.19 -27.36
N ILE A 368 -6.56 -56.53 -27.46
CA ILE A 368 -5.50 -57.32 -28.10
C ILE A 368 -6.04 -57.84 -29.42
N THR A 369 -5.31 -57.62 -30.50
CA THR A 369 -5.52 -58.22 -31.80
C THR A 369 -4.46 -59.30 -32.10
N GLY A 370 -4.77 -60.20 -33.03
CA GLY A 370 -3.95 -61.36 -33.36
C GLY A 370 -4.53 -62.69 -32.86
N VAL A 371 -3.96 -63.79 -33.32
CA VAL A 371 -4.39 -65.15 -32.96
C VAL A 371 -3.48 -65.68 -31.86
N PRO A 372 -4.00 -66.21 -30.74
CA PRO A 372 -3.18 -66.78 -29.67
C PRO A 372 -2.58 -68.13 -30.11
N ARG A 373 -1.56 -68.08 -30.95
CA ARG A 373 -0.86 -69.23 -31.51
C ARG A 373 0.65 -69.06 -31.37
N LEU A 374 1.36 -70.15 -31.04
CA LEU A 374 2.82 -70.13 -30.87
C LEU A 374 3.52 -69.45 -32.06
N ALA A 375 4.49 -68.59 -31.76
CA ALA A 375 5.29 -67.80 -32.71
C ALA A 375 4.52 -66.76 -33.54
N GLU A 376 3.20 -66.60 -33.34
CA GLU A 376 2.45 -65.48 -33.91
C GLU A 376 2.53 -64.26 -32.98
N PRO A 377 2.56 -63.04 -33.53
CA PRO A 377 2.49 -61.83 -32.74
C PRO A 377 1.07 -61.55 -32.25
N LEU A 378 0.98 -61.05 -31.03
CA LEU A 378 -0.17 -60.29 -30.53
C LEU A 378 0.16 -58.80 -30.62
N ALA A 379 -0.84 -57.99 -31.00
CA ALA A 379 -0.72 -56.53 -31.01
C ALA A 379 -1.72 -55.92 -30.02
N LEU A 380 -1.22 -55.00 -29.21
CA LEU A 380 -1.98 -54.25 -28.21
C LEU A 380 -2.41 -52.91 -28.80
N GLU A 381 -3.71 -52.65 -28.81
CA GLU A 381 -4.26 -51.33 -29.14
C GLU A 381 -4.18 -50.42 -27.92
N VAL A 382 -3.52 -49.27 -28.08
CA VAL A 382 -3.25 -48.31 -27.01
C VAL A 382 -4.13 -47.07 -27.22
N PRO A 383 -5.26 -46.93 -26.52
CA PRO A 383 -6.11 -45.74 -26.64
C PRO A 383 -5.41 -44.52 -26.06
N ALA A 384 -5.71 -43.34 -26.62
CA ALA A 384 -5.22 -42.07 -26.10
C ALA A 384 -5.87 -41.73 -24.75
N ALA A 385 -5.13 -41.02 -23.90
CA ALA A 385 -5.63 -40.50 -22.63
C ALA A 385 -5.93 -39.01 -22.73
N THR A 386 -6.90 -38.53 -21.94
CA THR A 386 -7.21 -37.10 -21.81
C THR A 386 -7.02 -36.66 -20.37
N PRO A 387 -6.19 -35.64 -20.09
CA PRO A 387 -5.25 -35.02 -21.02
C PRO A 387 -4.18 -36.02 -21.50
N ASP A 388 -3.45 -35.65 -22.56
CA ASP A 388 -2.43 -36.52 -23.15
C ASP A 388 -1.40 -36.96 -22.10
N ALA A 389 -1.11 -38.26 -22.08
CA ALA A 389 -0.04 -38.79 -21.25
C ALA A 389 1.33 -38.47 -21.89
N GLU A 390 2.32 -38.15 -21.05
CA GLU A 390 3.70 -37.95 -21.53
C GLU A 390 4.40 -39.30 -21.76
N SER A 391 3.97 -40.34 -21.04
CA SER A 391 4.45 -41.71 -21.25
C SER A 391 3.35 -42.74 -21.02
N VAL A 392 3.43 -43.84 -21.77
CA VAL A 392 2.57 -45.02 -21.61
C VAL A 392 3.45 -46.26 -21.50
N VAL A 393 3.43 -46.90 -20.33
CA VAL A 393 4.17 -48.14 -20.09
C VAL A 393 3.28 -49.32 -20.44
N VAL A 394 3.78 -50.19 -21.32
CA VAL A 394 3.15 -51.47 -21.66
C VAL A 394 3.76 -52.59 -20.83
N GLU A 395 2.90 -53.45 -20.28
CA GLU A 395 3.27 -54.69 -19.62
C GLU A 395 2.40 -55.83 -20.16
N TRP A 396 3.02 -56.94 -20.54
CA TRP A 396 2.31 -58.18 -20.86
C TRP A 396 2.28 -59.13 -19.66
N GLN A 397 1.18 -59.84 -19.51
CA GLN A 397 0.97 -60.82 -18.44
C GLN A 397 0.57 -62.19 -19.00
N ARG A 398 1.13 -63.26 -18.41
CA ARG A 398 0.82 -64.67 -18.66
C ARG A 398 0.07 -65.24 -17.46
N ASP A 399 -1.19 -65.63 -17.67
CA ASP A 399 -2.09 -66.10 -16.60
C ASP A 399 -2.14 -65.17 -15.36
N GLY A 400 -1.95 -63.86 -15.59
CA GLY A 400 -1.95 -62.81 -14.56
C GLY A 400 -0.57 -62.48 -13.98
N ALA A 401 0.47 -63.26 -14.25
CA ALA A 401 1.84 -62.95 -13.86
C ALA A 401 2.52 -62.09 -14.93
N ARG A 402 3.34 -61.11 -14.52
CA ARG A 402 4.12 -60.27 -15.45
C ARG A 402 5.09 -61.10 -16.29
N ILE A 403 5.22 -60.74 -17.56
CA ILE A 403 6.25 -61.26 -18.48
C ILE A 403 7.37 -60.22 -18.55
N ASP A 404 8.55 -60.57 -18.03
CA ASP A 404 9.68 -59.64 -17.98
C ASP A 404 10.21 -59.30 -19.37
N GLY A 405 10.57 -58.03 -19.58
CA GLY A 405 11.07 -57.51 -20.87
C GLY A 405 10.01 -57.32 -21.96
N ALA A 406 8.79 -57.82 -21.78
CA ALA A 406 7.68 -57.62 -22.72
C ALA A 406 7.03 -56.24 -22.51
N THR A 407 7.63 -55.21 -23.10
CA THR A 407 7.21 -53.80 -22.96
C THR A 407 6.86 -53.11 -24.29
N ALA A 408 6.94 -53.82 -25.41
CA ALA A 408 6.50 -53.30 -26.70
C ALA A 408 4.97 -53.47 -26.86
N PRO A 409 4.30 -52.64 -27.68
CA PRO A 409 2.89 -52.83 -28.01
C PRO A 409 2.63 -54.09 -28.85
N THR A 410 3.68 -54.81 -29.25
CA THR A 410 3.60 -56.14 -29.86
C THR A 410 4.32 -57.16 -28.98
N TYR A 411 3.77 -58.36 -28.88
CA TYR A 411 4.36 -59.47 -28.13
C TYR A 411 4.40 -60.73 -28.97
N GLN A 412 5.59 -61.30 -29.12
CA GLN A 412 5.80 -62.56 -29.84
C GLN A 412 5.54 -63.73 -28.90
N LEU A 413 4.58 -64.58 -29.25
CA LEU A 413 4.20 -65.74 -28.43
C LEU A 413 5.30 -66.79 -28.43
N THR A 414 5.72 -67.19 -27.23
CA THR A 414 6.80 -68.15 -26.98
C THR A 414 6.26 -69.51 -26.55
N ALA A 415 7.15 -70.51 -26.47
CA ALA A 415 6.79 -71.84 -25.98
C ALA A 415 6.26 -71.82 -24.53
N GLU A 416 6.72 -70.90 -23.70
CA GLU A 416 6.28 -70.75 -22.31
C GLU A 416 4.82 -70.25 -22.20
N ASP A 417 4.28 -69.65 -23.26
CA ASP A 417 2.92 -69.15 -23.28
C ASP A 417 1.89 -70.26 -23.57
N LEU A 418 2.33 -71.43 -24.04
CA LEU A 418 1.45 -72.54 -24.42
C LEU A 418 0.56 -72.97 -23.26
N GLY A 419 -0.75 -72.98 -23.49
CA GLY A 419 -1.73 -73.31 -22.46
C GLY A 419 -2.08 -72.18 -21.50
N ALA A 420 -1.43 -71.02 -21.61
CA ALA A 420 -1.74 -69.80 -20.86
C ALA A 420 -2.63 -68.84 -21.66
N ARG A 421 -3.18 -67.86 -20.97
CA ARG A 421 -3.84 -66.69 -21.55
C ARG A 421 -2.96 -65.46 -21.37
N ILE A 422 -2.96 -64.60 -22.38
CA ILE A 422 -2.15 -63.39 -22.40
C ILE A 422 -3.04 -62.17 -22.15
N ARG A 423 -2.53 -61.18 -21.42
CA ARG A 423 -3.21 -59.90 -21.14
C ARG A 423 -2.22 -58.75 -21.28
N GLY A 424 -2.68 -57.63 -21.83
CA GLY A 424 -1.93 -56.37 -21.86
C GLY A 424 -2.38 -55.45 -20.72
N VAL A 425 -1.43 -54.74 -20.11
CA VAL A 425 -1.63 -53.73 -19.08
C VAL A 425 -0.95 -52.44 -19.53
N LEU A 426 -1.68 -51.34 -19.43
CA LEU A 426 -1.21 -50.00 -19.81
C LEU A 426 -1.18 -49.12 -18.57
N THR A 427 -0.09 -48.40 -18.36
CA THR A 427 0.03 -47.38 -17.31
C THR A 427 0.39 -46.04 -17.96
N TYR A 428 -0.54 -45.09 -17.91
CA TYR A 428 -0.39 -43.73 -18.40
C TYR A 428 0.19 -42.85 -17.30
N ALA A 429 1.21 -42.07 -17.62
CA ALA A 429 1.85 -41.15 -16.69
C ALA A 429 2.14 -39.79 -17.34
N ARG A 430 1.96 -38.74 -16.52
CA ARG A 430 2.28 -37.34 -16.82
C ARG A 430 2.77 -36.69 -15.52
N PRO A 431 3.78 -35.81 -15.55
CA PRO A 431 4.25 -35.12 -14.35
C PRO A 431 3.11 -34.40 -13.63
N GLY A 432 3.03 -34.58 -12.31
CA GLY A 432 1.98 -33.99 -11.48
C GLY A 432 0.59 -34.64 -11.61
N TYR A 433 0.46 -35.76 -12.32
CA TYR A 433 -0.80 -36.50 -12.43
C TYR A 433 -0.73 -37.82 -11.65
N THR A 434 -1.87 -38.25 -11.12
CA THR A 434 -2.04 -39.61 -10.62
C THR A 434 -2.00 -40.59 -11.81
N PRO A 435 -1.09 -41.58 -11.84
CA PRO A 435 -1.01 -42.52 -12.95
C PRO A 435 -2.31 -43.30 -13.16
N LEU A 436 -2.75 -43.44 -14.41
CA LEU A 436 -3.91 -44.24 -14.77
C LEU A 436 -3.47 -45.61 -15.25
N ARG A 437 -3.96 -46.68 -14.62
CA ARG A 437 -3.66 -48.07 -15.00
C ARG A 437 -4.90 -48.78 -15.50
N THR A 438 -4.83 -49.34 -16.70
CA THR A 438 -5.90 -50.12 -17.34
C THR A 438 -5.37 -51.42 -17.92
N ARG A 439 -6.26 -52.34 -18.31
CA ARG A 439 -5.90 -53.67 -18.80
C ARG A 439 -6.88 -54.17 -19.86
N THR A 440 -6.39 -54.98 -20.78
CA THR A 440 -7.23 -55.65 -21.78
C THR A 440 -8.00 -56.81 -21.16
N ALA A 441 -8.99 -57.34 -21.87
CA ALA A 441 -9.43 -58.72 -21.65
C ALA A 441 -8.27 -59.71 -21.92
N ALA A 442 -8.31 -60.88 -21.29
CA ALA A 442 -7.31 -61.93 -21.57
C ALA A 442 -7.66 -62.64 -22.89
N THR A 443 -6.64 -63.03 -23.66
CA THR A 443 -6.80 -63.78 -24.91
C THR A 443 -7.46 -65.15 -24.69
N GLY A 444 -7.80 -65.83 -25.78
CA GLY A 444 -7.92 -67.29 -25.79
C GLY A 444 -6.61 -67.97 -25.36
N VAL A 445 -6.68 -69.26 -25.05
CA VAL A 445 -5.51 -70.06 -24.67
C VAL A 445 -4.56 -70.19 -25.86
N VAL A 446 -3.27 -69.91 -25.63
CA VAL A 446 -2.22 -70.01 -26.64
C VAL A 446 -1.96 -71.47 -26.98
N ARG A 447 -1.98 -71.80 -28.29
CA ARG A 447 -1.78 -73.16 -28.78
C ARG A 447 -0.77 -73.25 -29.91
N SER A 448 -0.10 -74.38 -30.01
CA SER A 448 0.75 -74.74 -31.14
C SER A 448 -0.10 -75.32 -32.27
N GLU A 449 0.26 -75.03 -33.52
CA GLU A 449 -0.43 -75.58 -34.68
C GLU A 449 -0.05 -77.06 -34.89
N PRO A 450 -1.01 -77.98 -34.94
CA PRO A 450 -0.72 -79.39 -35.19
C PRO A 450 -0.36 -79.64 -36.67
N VAL A 451 0.66 -80.46 -36.88
CA VAL A 451 0.90 -81.16 -38.14
C VAL A 451 0.35 -82.59 -37.98
N MET A 452 -0.77 -82.86 -38.64
CA MET A 452 -1.38 -84.20 -38.65
C MET A 452 -1.02 -84.96 -39.92
N ARG A 453 -0.46 -86.15 -39.77
CA ARG A 453 -0.17 -87.10 -40.86
C ARG A 453 -1.06 -88.32 -40.73
N LEU A 454 -1.81 -88.62 -41.79
CA LEU A 454 -2.76 -89.72 -41.87
C LEU A 454 -2.23 -90.80 -42.81
N ARG A 455 -2.19 -92.05 -42.35
CA ARG A 455 -1.94 -93.22 -43.18
C ARG A 455 -3.08 -94.21 -43.03
N ALA A 456 -3.84 -94.42 -44.09
CA ALA A 456 -4.88 -95.44 -44.15
C ALA A 456 -4.42 -96.59 -45.05
N VAL A 457 -4.55 -97.82 -44.57
CA VAL A 457 -4.16 -99.05 -45.29
C VAL A 457 -5.40 -99.94 -45.41
N PRO A 458 -5.97 -100.08 -46.62
CA PRO A 458 -7.15 -100.91 -46.83
C PRO A 458 -6.80 -102.41 -46.80
N GLY A 459 -7.80 -103.22 -46.48
CA GLY A 459 -7.79 -104.67 -46.66
C GLY A 459 -9.23 -105.18 -46.81
N THR A 460 -9.42 -106.50 -46.98
CA THR A 460 -10.75 -107.08 -47.19
C THR A 460 -11.68 -106.77 -46.01
N GLY A 461 -12.76 -106.04 -46.28
CA GLY A 461 -13.77 -105.62 -45.29
C GLY A 461 -13.26 -104.76 -44.12
N LYS A 462 -12.04 -104.21 -44.19
CA LYS A 462 -11.41 -103.49 -43.07
C LYS A 462 -10.47 -102.37 -43.52
N VAL A 463 -10.19 -101.43 -42.63
CA VAL A 463 -9.13 -100.43 -42.82
C VAL A 463 -8.33 -100.23 -41.54
N LYS A 464 -7.00 -100.18 -41.67
CA LYS A 464 -6.10 -99.75 -40.61
C LYS A 464 -5.77 -98.27 -40.81
N VAL A 465 -6.04 -97.45 -39.81
CA VAL A 465 -5.76 -96.02 -39.82
C VAL A 465 -4.72 -95.70 -38.76
N VAL A 466 -3.61 -95.10 -39.17
CA VAL A 466 -2.58 -94.56 -38.27
C VAL A 466 -2.58 -93.04 -38.41
N VAL A 467 -2.80 -92.36 -37.31
CA VAL A 467 -2.77 -90.90 -37.22
C VAL A 467 -1.56 -90.52 -36.38
N LYS A 468 -0.66 -89.71 -36.93
CA LYS A 468 0.45 -89.11 -36.18
C LYS A 468 0.20 -87.60 -36.10
N VAL A 469 0.22 -87.05 -34.90
CA VAL A 469 0.12 -85.61 -34.65
C VAL A 469 1.41 -85.16 -34.00
N SER A 470 1.99 -84.10 -34.53
CA SER A 470 3.15 -83.40 -33.96
C SER A 470 2.86 -81.91 -33.93
N ALA A 471 3.38 -81.18 -32.94
CA ALA A 471 3.24 -79.73 -32.88
C ALA A 471 4.55 -79.12 -32.37
N ALA A 472 4.89 -77.90 -32.81
CA ALA A 472 6.10 -77.23 -32.36
C ALA A 472 6.06 -76.99 -30.85
N ALA A 473 7.19 -77.20 -30.18
CA ALA A 473 7.37 -77.05 -28.73
C ALA A 473 6.44 -77.89 -27.83
N VAL A 474 5.74 -78.90 -28.37
CA VAL A 474 4.89 -79.82 -27.59
C VAL A 474 5.26 -81.27 -27.91
N ALA A 475 5.84 -81.98 -26.95
CA ALA A 475 6.15 -83.40 -27.04
C ALA A 475 6.00 -84.10 -25.68
N PRO A 476 5.27 -85.23 -25.59
CA PRO A 476 4.41 -85.80 -26.65
C PRO A 476 3.15 -84.96 -26.88
N VAL A 477 2.55 -85.05 -28.08
CA VAL A 477 1.22 -84.48 -28.33
C VAL A 477 0.16 -85.42 -27.80
N GLU A 478 -0.66 -84.92 -26.87
CA GLU A 478 -1.78 -85.63 -26.25
C GLU A 478 -3.12 -85.18 -26.81
N GLY A 479 -4.19 -85.94 -26.55
CA GLY A 479 -5.56 -85.61 -26.92
C GLY A 479 -6.25 -86.73 -27.69
N LEU A 480 -7.48 -86.46 -28.14
CA LEU A 480 -8.31 -87.48 -28.79
C LEU A 480 -8.35 -87.29 -30.30
N VAL A 481 -8.35 -88.40 -31.02
CA VAL A 481 -8.61 -88.47 -32.47
C VAL A 481 -9.91 -89.21 -32.71
N ARG A 482 -10.77 -88.64 -33.55
CA ARG A 482 -11.99 -89.26 -34.03
C ARG A 482 -11.88 -89.56 -35.53
N ILE A 483 -12.41 -90.69 -35.96
CA ILE A 483 -12.38 -91.16 -37.35
C ILE A 483 -13.80 -91.47 -37.80
N TRP A 484 -14.22 -90.95 -38.95
CA TRP A 484 -15.54 -91.17 -39.53
C TRP A 484 -15.46 -91.69 -40.97
N SER A 485 -16.50 -92.40 -41.41
CA SER A 485 -16.78 -92.66 -42.82
C SER A 485 -18.28 -92.60 -43.08
N GLY A 486 -18.70 -91.92 -44.15
CA GLY A 486 -20.12 -91.78 -44.50
C GLY A 486 -21.00 -91.21 -43.37
N GLY A 487 -20.46 -90.34 -42.52
CA GLY A 487 -21.15 -89.77 -41.36
C GLY A 487 -21.14 -90.64 -40.09
N ARG A 488 -20.79 -91.93 -40.19
CA ARG A 488 -20.66 -92.83 -39.04
C ARG A 488 -19.31 -92.66 -38.36
N LEU A 489 -19.31 -92.46 -37.04
CA LEU A 489 -18.09 -92.50 -36.22
C LEU A 489 -17.58 -93.95 -36.17
N LEU A 490 -16.36 -94.17 -36.67
CA LEU A 490 -15.71 -95.47 -36.73
C LEU A 490 -14.83 -95.75 -35.51
N ALA A 491 -14.17 -94.72 -34.97
CA ALA A 491 -13.31 -94.83 -33.79
C ALA A 491 -13.10 -93.48 -33.10
N GLN A 492 -12.91 -93.51 -31.78
CA GLN A 492 -12.39 -92.41 -30.97
C GLN A 492 -11.27 -92.96 -30.09
N LEU A 493 -10.05 -92.45 -30.25
CA LEU A 493 -8.86 -93.00 -29.61
C LEU A 493 -7.97 -91.87 -29.05
N PRO A 494 -7.33 -92.06 -27.89
CA PRO A 494 -6.29 -91.15 -27.44
C PRO A 494 -5.03 -91.28 -28.31
N LEU A 495 -4.29 -90.18 -28.42
CA LEU A 495 -2.91 -90.19 -28.87
C LEU A 495 -2.03 -90.77 -27.77
N VAL A 496 -1.23 -91.78 -28.10
CA VAL A 496 -0.16 -92.31 -27.26
C VAL A 496 1.15 -91.96 -27.98
N GLU A 497 2.01 -91.17 -27.34
CA GLU A 497 3.24 -90.62 -27.94
C GLU A 497 3.01 -89.91 -29.29
N GLY A 498 1.93 -89.11 -29.37
CA GLY A 498 1.55 -88.40 -30.60
C GLY A 498 0.99 -89.31 -31.71
N ARG A 499 0.60 -90.56 -31.41
CA ARG A 499 0.05 -91.50 -32.38
C ARG A 499 -1.25 -92.16 -31.91
N ALA A 500 -2.22 -92.26 -32.81
CA ALA A 500 -3.42 -93.10 -32.63
C ALA A 500 -3.46 -94.16 -33.74
N ARG A 501 -3.87 -95.39 -33.39
CA ARG A 501 -3.96 -96.52 -34.33
C ARG A 501 -5.33 -97.17 -34.20
N SER A 502 -6.11 -97.15 -35.27
CA SER A 502 -7.41 -97.82 -35.36
C SER A 502 -7.37 -98.94 -36.39
N VAL A 503 -8.10 -100.02 -36.13
CA VAL A 503 -8.46 -101.03 -37.13
C VAL A 503 -9.97 -101.15 -37.11
N THR A 504 -10.64 -100.66 -38.14
CA THR A 504 -12.09 -100.75 -38.29
C THR A 504 -12.41 -101.90 -39.24
N ARG A 505 -13.28 -102.81 -38.81
CA ARG A 505 -13.74 -103.98 -39.57
C ARG A 505 -15.20 -103.78 -40.01
N ASP A 506 -15.72 -104.72 -40.79
CA ASP A 506 -17.09 -104.74 -41.30
C ASP A 506 -17.45 -103.52 -42.16
N LEU A 507 -16.48 -103.05 -42.94
CA LEU A 507 -16.67 -101.97 -43.90
C LEU A 507 -17.08 -102.55 -45.26
N PRO A 508 -18.19 -102.08 -45.87
CA PRO A 508 -18.57 -102.57 -47.19
C PRO A 508 -17.55 -102.13 -48.25
N ALA A 509 -17.31 -103.01 -49.22
CA ALA A 509 -16.39 -102.79 -50.33
C ALA A 509 -16.70 -101.49 -51.11
N GLY A 510 -15.67 -100.95 -51.75
CA GLY A 510 -15.75 -99.73 -52.55
C GLY A 510 -14.98 -98.55 -51.96
N GLU A 511 -15.02 -97.43 -52.68
CA GLU A 511 -14.33 -96.19 -52.28
C GLU A 511 -14.98 -95.56 -51.05
N ARG A 512 -14.16 -95.19 -50.07
CA ARG A 512 -14.57 -94.59 -48.81
C ARG A 512 -13.67 -93.41 -48.47
N THR A 513 -14.29 -92.27 -48.18
CA THR A 513 -13.62 -91.14 -47.55
C THR A 513 -13.59 -91.34 -46.04
N LEU A 514 -12.39 -91.42 -45.48
CA LEU A 514 -12.14 -91.35 -44.05
C LEU A 514 -11.92 -89.90 -43.67
N ARG A 515 -12.74 -89.36 -42.77
CA ARG A 515 -12.50 -88.05 -42.13
C ARG A 515 -11.90 -88.29 -40.77
N VAL A 516 -10.85 -87.56 -40.43
CA VAL A 516 -10.13 -87.67 -39.16
C VAL A 516 -10.08 -86.30 -38.52
N ARG A 517 -10.44 -86.20 -37.25
CA ARG A 517 -10.31 -84.99 -36.46
C ARG A 517 -9.52 -85.26 -35.19
N TYR A 518 -8.40 -84.58 -35.04
CA TYR A 518 -7.75 -84.38 -33.76
C TYR A 518 -8.48 -83.25 -33.01
N LEU A 519 -8.96 -83.55 -31.80
CA LEU A 519 -9.80 -82.61 -31.02
C LEU A 519 -9.02 -81.46 -30.37
N GLY A 520 -7.69 -81.46 -30.47
CA GLY A 520 -6.83 -80.51 -29.77
C GLY A 520 -6.58 -80.88 -28.32
N SER A 521 -5.78 -80.05 -27.66
CA SER A 521 -5.49 -80.11 -26.23
C SER A 521 -5.44 -78.68 -25.66
N ARG A 522 -4.99 -78.52 -24.41
CA ARG A 522 -4.73 -77.20 -23.83
C ARG A 522 -3.62 -76.45 -24.59
N THR A 523 -2.64 -77.18 -25.13
CA THR A 523 -1.43 -76.61 -25.76
C THR A 523 -1.36 -76.80 -27.26
N VAL A 524 -2.24 -77.61 -27.88
CA VAL A 524 -2.24 -77.83 -29.34
C VAL A 524 -3.64 -77.61 -29.91
N ALA A 525 -3.75 -76.88 -31.02
CA ALA A 525 -5.02 -76.63 -31.68
C ALA A 525 -5.64 -77.92 -32.24
N ALA A 526 -6.94 -77.92 -32.51
CA ALA A 526 -7.59 -79.02 -33.22
C ALA A 526 -7.16 -79.03 -34.69
N ALA A 527 -7.18 -80.21 -35.32
CA ALA A 527 -6.92 -80.36 -36.75
C ALA A 527 -7.85 -81.39 -37.38
N ASP A 528 -8.25 -81.12 -38.61
CA ASP A 528 -9.01 -82.03 -39.45
C ASP A 528 -8.14 -82.54 -40.61
N GLY A 529 -8.48 -83.71 -41.12
CA GLY A 529 -7.81 -84.32 -42.26
C GLY A 529 -8.68 -85.40 -42.87
N SER A 530 -8.35 -85.82 -44.08
CA SER A 530 -9.09 -86.87 -44.77
C SER A 530 -8.18 -87.74 -45.62
N SER A 531 -8.64 -88.95 -45.89
CA SER A 531 -7.99 -89.87 -46.82
C SER A 531 -9.05 -90.70 -47.52
N VAL A 532 -8.93 -90.83 -48.84
CA VAL A 532 -9.77 -91.73 -49.63
C VAL A 532 -9.07 -93.08 -49.73
N VAL A 533 -9.81 -94.15 -49.50
CA VAL A 533 -9.33 -95.53 -49.60
C VAL A 533 -10.37 -96.41 -50.26
N THR A 534 -9.93 -97.40 -51.02
CA THR A 534 -10.80 -98.43 -51.61
C THR A 534 -10.75 -99.68 -50.74
N ILE A 535 -11.88 -100.02 -50.12
CA ILE A 535 -12.02 -101.25 -49.33
C ILE A 535 -12.28 -102.41 -50.30
N GLY A 536 -11.44 -103.44 -50.21
CA GLY A 536 -11.57 -104.67 -51.01
C GLY A 536 -12.39 -105.75 -50.35
#